data_AF-A0A3D6D7G1-F1
#
_entry.id   AF-A0A3D6D7G1-F1
#
_cell.length_a   1.000
_cell.length_b   1.000
_cell.length_c   1.000
_cell.angle_alpha   90.00
_cell.angle_beta   90.00
_cell.angle_gamma   90.00
#
_symmetry.space_group_name_H-M   'P 1'
#
loop_
_entity.id
_entity.type
_entity.pdbx_description
1 polymer ?
#
loop_
_entity_poly.entity_id
_entity_poly.type
_entity_poly.pdbx_seq_one_letter_code
_entity_poly.pdbx_strand_id
1 'polypeptide(L)'
;ELVRTPGCSPSLGGIRLPLGDRRLQGGHGEGEYDTGDLAFYHYHYYAFPLLVMLDLFMDGNCNADGYMDFDLMYLSELDPTWLNDELAFFTQPEAAAVANPLAISACTADAASSTLGKPIDQLFWCAGSWGHLYPLSGHTLAFGSLAENTSHLAARAIAAQHRRGLARRTMGSSALCRPVIEPMLPKSQYKMSMFFPVPETESAHVIGESTMKWGEWRTIPGAGEDALYILWRWQDCCNSGG
;
A
#
# COMPACT_ATOMS: atom_id res chain seq x y z
N GLU A 1 -2.51 -1.92 -7.40
CA GLU A 1 -1.39 -1.97 -8.38
C GLU A 1 -0.64 -0.65 -8.38
N LEU A 2 0.64 -0.68 -8.74
CA LEU A 2 1.56 0.45 -8.83
C LEU A 2 2.12 0.50 -10.25
N VAL A 3 1.85 1.58 -10.97
CA VAL A 3 2.11 1.70 -12.40
C VAL A 3 2.73 3.04 -12.72
N ARG A 4 3.69 3.07 -13.65
CA ARG A 4 4.33 4.34 -14.06
C ARG A 4 3.51 5.06 -15.11
N THR A 5 2.84 4.31 -15.98
CA THR A 5 2.04 4.88 -17.07
C THR A 5 0.64 5.22 -16.57
N PRO A 6 0.19 6.49 -16.65
CA PRO A 6 -1.12 6.88 -16.18
C PRO A 6 -2.23 6.13 -16.94
N GLY A 7 -3.17 5.59 -16.17
CA GLY A 7 -4.29 4.79 -16.65
C GLY A 7 -3.95 3.37 -17.09
N CYS A 8 -2.68 2.94 -17.05
CA CYS A 8 -2.32 1.55 -17.36
C CYS A 8 -2.77 0.64 -16.21
N SER A 9 -3.52 -0.43 -16.50
CA SER A 9 -3.98 -1.36 -15.45
C SER A 9 -3.55 -2.79 -15.71
N PRO A 10 -2.47 -3.26 -15.07
CA PRO A 10 -2.10 -4.68 -15.02
C PRO A 10 -3.22 -5.60 -14.53
N SER A 11 -4.02 -5.15 -13.54
CA SER A 11 -5.14 -5.91 -12.96
C SER A 11 -6.25 -6.18 -13.99
N LEU A 12 -6.43 -5.28 -14.95
CA LEU A 12 -7.39 -5.41 -16.05
C LEU A 12 -6.74 -5.99 -17.33
N GLY A 13 -5.65 -6.75 -17.20
CA GLY A 13 -4.97 -7.39 -18.32
C GLY A 13 -4.10 -6.45 -19.15
N GLY A 14 -3.65 -5.33 -18.57
CA GLY A 14 -2.76 -4.36 -19.22
C GLY A 14 -3.48 -3.36 -20.11
N ILE A 15 -4.81 -3.23 -20.02
CA ILE A 15 -5.53 -2.18 -20.74
C ILE A 15 -5.15 -0.81 -20.21
N ARG A 16 -5.27 0.21 -21.07
CA ARG A 16 -5.10 1.60 -20.67
C ARG A 16 -6.46 2.29 -20.58
N LEU A 17 -6.86 2.62 -19.36
CA LEU A 17 -8.02 3.46 -19.09
C LEU A 17 -7.78 4.85 -19.71
N PRO A 18 -8.80 5.49 -20.30
CA PRO A 18 -8.68 6.83 -20.89
C PRO A 18 -8.70 7.91 -19.79
N LEU A 19 -7.80 7.79 -18.82
CA LEU A 19 -7.72 8.60 -17.60
C LEU A 19 -6.28 9.07 -17.38
N GLY A 20 -6.12 10.23 -16.75
CA GLY A 20 -4.81 10.84 -16.46
C GLY A 20 -4.18 11.60 -17.64
N ASP A 21 -3.35 12.60 -17.33
CA ASP A 21 -2.56 13.32 -18.32
C ASP A 21 -1.30 12.50 -18.66
N ARG A 22 -1.02 12.31 -19.95
CA ARG A 22 0.23 11.68 -20.43
C ARG A 22 1.49 12.36 -19.92
N ARG A 23 1.40 13.64 -19.53
CA ARG A 23 2.49 14.40 -18.91
C ARG A 23 2.86 13.90 -17.51
N LEU A 24 1.93 13.21 -16.83
CA LEU A 24 2.14 12.63 -15.51
C LEU A 24 2.74 11.22 -15.61
N GLN A 25 3.63 11.00 -16.58
CA GLN A 25 4.32 9.73 -16.71
C GLN A 25 5.29 9.57 -15.54
N GLY A 26 5.15 8.47 -14.80
CA GLY A 26 6.07 8.08 -13.75
C GLY A 26 7.36 7.46 -14.27
N GLY A 27 8.31 7.31 -13.36
CA GLY A 27 9.64 6.78 -13.63
C GLY A 27 10.14 5.96 -12.45
N HIS A 28 11.11 5.08 -12.71
CA HIS A 28 11.77 4.30 -11.65
C HIS A 28 12.91 5.10 -10.98
N GLY A 29 13.21 6.30 -11.46
CA GLY A 29 14.34 7.14 -11.07
C GLY A 29 15.69 6.57 -11.55
N GLU A 30 16.71 7.43 -11.58
CA GLU A 30 18.11 7.04 -11.82
C GLU A 30 18.89 7.41 -10.56
N GLY A 31 19.48 6.45 -9.85
CA GLY A 31 20.12 6.63 -8.54
C GLY A 31 21.49 7.32 -8.57
N GLU A 32 21.63 8.40 -9.33
CA GLU A 32 22.90 9.04 -9.67
C GLU A 32 23.18 10.35 -8.89
N TYR A 33 22.44 10.62 -7.80
CA TYR A 33 22.58 11.82 -6.95
C TYR A 33 22.28 13.14 -7.71
N ASP A 34 21.21 13.16 -8.51
CA ASP A 34 20.63 14.34 -9.17
C ASP A 34 19.09 14.31 -9.04
N THR A 35 18.40 15.39 -9.42
CA THR A 35 16.95 15.56 -9.61
C THR A 35 16.22 14.43 -10.36
N GLY A 36 16.94 13.48 -10.98
CA GLY A 36 16.43 12.20 -11.49
C GLY A 36 16.22 11.08 -10.45
N ASP A 37 16.59 11.29 -9.18
CA ASP A 37 16.54 10.29 -8.11
C ASP A 37 15.12 9.98 -7.58
N LEU A 38 14.08 10.68 -8.06
CA LEU A 38 12.71 10.46 -7.62
C LEU A 38 12.02 9.42 -8.52
N ALA A 39 11.67 8.29 -7.92
CA ALA A 39 10.75 7.35 -8.51
C ALA A 39 9.31 7.81 -8.26
N PHE A 40 8.46 7.69 -9.28
CA PHE A 40 7.06 8.04 -9.18
C PHE A 40 6.18 6.95 -9.80
N TYR A 41 5.17 6.52 -9.05
CA TYR A 41 4.17 5.55 -9.50
C TYR A 41 2.76 6.05 -9.17
N HIS A 42 1.86 5.85 -10.12
CA HIS A 42 0.43 5.88 -9.88
C HIS A 42 0.00 4.59 -9.19
N TYR A 43 -1.06 4.64 -8.40
CA TYR A 43 -1.74 3.44 -7.92
C TYR A 43 -3.19 3.40 -8.35
N HIS A 44 -3.66 2.18 -8.58
CA HIS A 44 -5.07 1.88 -8.63
C HIS A 44 -5.40 0.89 -7.50
N TYR A 45 -6.38 1.26 -6.69
CA TYR A 45 -6.86 0.48 -5.56
C TYR A 45 -8.15 -0.22 -5.98
N TYR A 46 -8.17 -1.55 -5.87
CA TYR A 46 -9.31 -2.38 -6.23
C TYR A 46 -9.86 -3.10 -5.00
N ALA A 47 -11.17 -3.24 -4.93
CA ALA A 47 -11.79 -4.26 -4.10
C ALA A 47 -11.63 -5.59 -4.83
N PHE A 48 -11.05 -6.59 -4.14
CA PHE A 48 -10.93 -7.95 -4.65
C PHE A 48 -11.28 -8.94 -3.54
N PRO A 49 -12.58 -9.10 -3.20
CA PRO A 49 -13.03 -9.97 -2.13
C PRO A 49 -13.00 -11.44 -2.57
N LEU A 50 -11.80 -11.96 -2.88
CA LEU A 50 -11.58 -13.28 -3.48
C LEU A 50 -12.30 -14.41 -2.73
N LEU A 51 -12.26 -14.40 -1.39
CA LEU A 51 -12.91 -15.42 -0.57
C LEU A 51 -14.43 -15.38 -0.68
N VAL A 52 -15.02 -14.19 -0.82
CA VAL A 52 -16.47 -14.02 -1.03
C VAL A 52 -16.85 -14.44 -2.45
N MET A 53 -16.09 -14.01 -3.45
CA MET A 53 -16.33 -14.37 -4.86
C MET A 53 -16.25 -15.88 -5.12
N LEU A 54 -15.37 -16.59 -4.39
CA LEU A 54 -15.21 -18.04 -4.48
C LEU A 54 -16.09 -18.82 -3.48
N ASP A 55 -16.92 -18.15 -2.70
CA ASP A 55 -17.76 -18.75 -1.63
C ASP A 55 -16.94 -19.61 -0.64
N LEU A 56 -15.72 -19.15 -0.32
CA LEU A 56 -14.77 -19.84 0.55
C LEU A 56 -14.77 -19.23 1.96
N PHE A 57 -15.18 -20.01 2.95
CA PHE A 57 -14.93 -19.78 4.38
C PHE A 57 -15.42 -18.42 4.95
N MET A 58 -16.40 -17.78 4.32
CA MET A 58 -16.96 -16.50 4.79
C MET A 58 -18.44 -16.65 5.08
N ASP A 59 -18.81 -16.66 6.36
CA ASP A 59 -20.21 -16.43 6.74
C ASP A 59 -20.64 -15.06 6.22
N GLY A 60 -21.89 -14.90 5.77
CA GLY A 60 -22.39 -13.64 5.20
C GLY A 60 -22.25 -12.41 6.14
N ASN A 61 -22.04 -12.65 7.44
CA ASN A 61 -21.83 -11.62 8.45
C ASN A 61 -20.35 -11.22 8.64
N CYS A 62 -19.42 -11.90 7.97
CA CYS A 62 -17.97 -11.66 8.04
C CYS A 62 -17.45 -10.80 6.88
N ASN A 63 -18.33 -10.13 6.13
CA ASN A 63 -17.94 -9.17 5.10
C ASN A 63 -18.04 -7.74 5.63
N ALA A 64 -17.01 -7.28 6.36
CA ALA A 64 -17.07 -6.00 7.07
C ALA A 64 -17.31 -4.79 6.15
N ASP A 65 -16.82 -4.84 4.90
CA ASP A 65 -16.96 -3.73 3.94
C ASP A 65 -18.13 -3.91 2.96
N GLY A 66 -18.71 -5.10 2.87
CA GLY A 66 -19.82 -5.39 1.96
C GLY A 66 -19.43 -5.50 0.48
N TYR A 67 -18.14 -5.56 0.15
CA TYR A 67 -17.69 -5.79 -1.23
C TYR A 67 -17.95 -7.23 -1.64
N MET A 68 -18.60 -7.42 -2.79
CA MET A 68 -18.95 -8.74 -3.31
C MET A 68 -18.22 -9.06 -4.62
N ASP A 69 -17.85 -8.01 -5.37
CA ASP A 69 -17.30 -8.12 -6.72
C ASP A 69 -15.93 -7.44 -6.83
N PHE A 70 -15.25 -7.70 -7.96
CA PHE A 70 -14.01 -7.00 -8.29
C PHE A 70 -14.32 -5.62 -8.86
N ASP A 71 -13.98 -4.58 -8.11
CA ASP A 71 -14.34 -3.22 -8.44
C ASP A 71 -13.16 -2.25 -8.24
N LEU A 72 -13.08 -1.23 -9.10
CA LEU A 72 -12.10 -0.15 -8.98
C LEU A 72 -12.56 0.87 -7.94
N MET A 73 -11.81 0.97 -6.83
CA MET A 73 -12.17 1.81 -5.68
C MET A 73 -11.53 3.19 -5.72
N TYR A 74 -10.27 3.28 -6.16
CA TYR A 74 -9.55 4.56 -6.18
C TYR A 74 -8.49 4.60 -7.28
N LEU A 75 -8.35 5.78 -7.89
CA LEU A 75 -7.35 6.09 -8.92
C LEU A 75 -6.51 7.28 -8.47
N SER A 76 -5.20 7.12 -8.44
CA SER A 76 -4.29 8.17 -8.02
C SER A 76 -4.13 9.31 -9.04
N GLU A 77 -4.43 9.06 -10.31
CA GLU A 77 -4.34 10.02 -11.41
C GLU A 77 -5.33 11.18 -11.25
N LEU A 78 -6.42 10.95 -10.51
CA LEU A 78 -7.46 11.93 -10.23
C LEU A 78 -7.20 12.68 -8.91
N ASP A 79 -6.11 12.36 -8.23
CA ASP A 79 -5.82 12.81 -6.89
C ASP A 79 -4.62 13.77 -6.87
N PRO A 80 -4.85 15.09 -6.75
CA PRO A 80 -3.77 16.06 -6.78
C PRO A 80 -2.82 15.92 -5.58
N THR A 81 -3.28 15.34 -4.46
CA THR A 81 -2.41 15.10 -3.28
C THR A 81 -1.43 13.97 -3.53
N TRP A 82 -1.74 13.02 -4.42
CA TRP A 82 -0.80 11.98 -4.80
C TRP A 82 0.29 12.49 -5.74
N LEU A 83 -0.07 13.45 -6.60
CA LEU A 83 0.79 14.04 -7.63
C LEU A 83 1.72 15.13 -7.11
N ASN A 84 1.48 15.67 -5.91
CA ASN A 84 2.22 16.81 -5.38
C ASN A 84 2.47 16.67 -3.87
N ASP A 85 3.75 16.60 -3.50
CA ASP A 85 4.19 16.34 -2.13
C ASP A 85 3.80 17.49 -1.18
N GLU A 86 3.87 18.73 -1.65
CA GLU A 86 3.50 19.89 -0.85
C GLU A 86 2.00 19.88 -0.52
N LEU A 87 1.15 19.54 -1.50
CA LEU A 87 -0.27 19.43 -1.30
C LEU A 87 -0.62 18.26 -0.38
N ALA A 88 0.04 17.10 -0.54
CA ALA A 88 -0.07 15.99 0.41
C ALA A 88 0.27 16.45 1.84
N PHE A 89 1.37 17.17 2.03
CA PHE A 89 1.77 17.71 3.33
C PHE A 89 0.69 18.64 3.93
N PHE A 90 0.11 19.53 3.12
CA PHE A 90 -0.97 20.42 3.58
C PHE A 90 -2.22 19.67 4.03
N THR A 91 -2.58 18.56 3.37
CA THR A 91 -3.74 17.75 3.79
C THR A 91 -3.48 16.91 5.05
N GLN A 92 -2.21 16.80 5.45
CA GLN A 92 -1.74 15.83 6.44
C GLN A 92 -0.86 16.49 7.50
N PRO A 93 -1.42 17.37 8.37
CA PRO A 93 -0.66 18.16 9.31
C PRO A 93 0.13 17.33 10.34
N GLU A 94 -0.28 16.10 10.62
CA GLU A 94 0.48 15.18 11.48
C GLU A 94 1.88 14.85 10.93
N ALA A 95 2.11 15.00 9.62
CA ALA A 95 3.43 14.84 9.01
C ALA A 95 4.46 15.78 9.67
N ALA A 96 4.05 16.99 10.08
CA ALA A 96 4.92 17.93 10.78
C ALA A 96 5.34 17.42 12.16
N ALA A 97 4.47 16.67 12.86
CA ALA A 97 4.79 16.12 14.17
C ALA A 97 5.83 15.00 14.11
N VAL A 98 5.87 14.26 13.00
CA VAL A 98 6.75 13.09 12.79
C VAL A 98 7.97 13.40 11.91
N ALA A 99 8.12 14.64 11.42
CA ALA A 99 9.27 15.10 10.64
C ALA A 99 10.53 15.41 11.49
N ASN A 100 10.59 14.95 12.74
CA ASN A 100 11.70 15.22 13.65
C ASN A 100 12.69 14.02 13.72
N PRO A 101 13.97 14.24 14.06
CA PRO A 101 14.97 13.17 14.09
C PRO A 101 14.65 12.00 15.02
N LEU A 102 13.93 12.24 16.12
CA LEU A 102 13.53 11.18 17.04
C LEU A 102 12.45 10.29 16.41
N ALA A 103 11.47 10.87 15.75
CA ALA A 103 10.43 10.14 15.04
C ALA A 103 10.98 9.35 13.84
N ILE A 104 11.90 9.95 13.07
CA ILE A 104 12.56 9.25 11.96
C ILE A 104 13.40 8.08 12.47
N SER A 105 14.20 8.29 13.53
CA SER A 105 15.02 7.21 14.10
C SER A 105 14.18 6.10 14.74
N ALA A 106 12.97 6.39 15.23
CA ALA A 106 12.04 5.36 15.71
C ALA A 106 11.67 4.33 14.64
N CYS A 107 11.73 4.68 13.35
CA CYS A 107 11.47 3.72 12.26
C CYS A 107 12.51 2.60 12.20
N THR A 108 13.69 2.75 12.80
CA THR A 108 14.68 1.65 12.89
C THR A 108 14.17 0.50 13.78
N ALA A 109 13.43 0.80 14.85
CA ALA A 109 12.80 -0.20 15.70
C ALA A 109 11.66 -0.91 14.95
N ASP A 110 10.86 -0.14 14.20
CA ASP A 110 9.82 -0.70 13.34
C ASP A 110 10.39 -1.59 12.23
N ALA A 111 11.51 -1.21 11.63
CA ALA A 111 12.20 -2.01 10.60
C ALA A 111 12.68 -3.35 11.15
N ALA A 112 13.30 -3.34 12.33
CA ALA A 112 13.73 -4.58 13.00
C ALA A 112 12.53 -5.48 13.35
N SER A 113 11.48 -4.89 13.93
CA SER A 113 10.28 -5.64 14.35
C SER A 113 9.47 -6.18 13.16
N SER A 114 9.29 -5.37 12.10
CA SER A 114 8.59 -5.75 10.86
C SER A 114 9.36 -6.82 10.10
N THR A 115 10.70 -6.77 10.10
CA THR A 115 11.55 -7.85 9.53
C THR A 115 11.36 -9.18 10.28
N LEU A 116 10.94 -9.14 11.55
CA LEU A 116 10.55 -10.33 12.31
C LEU A 116 9.05 -10.69 12.17
N GLY A 117 8.34 -10.05 11.23
CA GLY A 117 6.92 -10.30 10.95
C GLY A 117 5.95 -9.58 11.89
N LYS A 118 6.41 -8.59 12.68
CA LYS A 118 5.59 -7.90 13.69
C LYS A 118 5.72 -6.37 13.56
N PRO A 119 5.00 -5.73 12.65
CA PRO A 119 5.04 -4.27 12.54
C PRO A 119 4.47 -3.59 13.79
N ILE A 120 4.99 -2.41 14.12
CA ILE A 120 4.60 -1.66 15.32
C ILE A 120 3.55 -0.62 14.94
N ASP A 121 2.27 -0.90 15.23
CA ASP A 121 1.14 -0.04 14.84
C ASP A 121 1.20 1.37 15.43
N GLN A 122 1.80 1.54 16.61
CA GLN A 122 1.97 2.87 17.23
C GLN A 122 2.88 3.80 16.39
N LEU A 123 3.79 3.23 15.60
CA LEU A 123 4.66 3.95 14.69
C LEU A 123 3.99 4.07 13.31
N PHE A 124 2.81 4.68 13.27
CA PHE A 124 1.96 4.79 12.07
C PHE A 124 2.59 5.60 10.93
N TRP A 125 3.68 6.33 11.19
CA TRP A 125 4.44 7.09 10.19
C TRP A 125 5.60 6.28 9.58
N CYS A 126 5.90 5.10 10.11
CA CYS A 126 6.96 4.21 9.64
C CYS A 126 6.35 3.05 8.84
N ALA A 127 6.99 2.70 7.73
CA ALA A 127 6.75 1.49 6.95
C ALA A 127 7.89 0.48 7.13
N GLY A 128 8.27 0.19 8.39
CA GLY A 128 9.39 -0.69 8.73
C GLY A 128 10.67 -0.38 7.95
N SER A 129 11.23 -1.39 7.27
CA SER A 129 12.46 -1.25 6.50
C SER A 129 12.31 -0.46 5.20
N TRP A 130 11.09 -0.16 4.76
CA TRP A 130 10.83 0.55 3.50
C TRP A 130 10.88 2.08 3.65
N GLY A 131 10.91 2.57 4.89
CA GLY A 131 11.15 3.98 5.21
C GLY A 131 9.93 4.71 5.77
N HIS A 132 9.87 6.01 5.51
CA HIS A 132 8.89 6.92 6.11
C HIS A 132 7.65 7.09 5.22
N LEU A 133 6.45 6.97 5.81
CA LEU A 133 5.19 7.01 5.07
C LEU A 133 4.81 8.41 4.59
N TYR A 134 5.15 9.48 5.34
CA TYR A 134 4.82 10.83 4.90
C TYR A 134 5.93 11.46 4.03
N PRO A 135 5.58 12.33 3.06
CA PRO A 135 4.22 12.66 2.61
C PRO A 135 3.53 11.47 1.92
N LEU A 136 2.19 11.40 2.01
CA LEU A 136 1.38 10.33 1.39
C LEU A 136 1.19 10.59 -0.12
N SER A 137 2.30 10.63 -0.85
CA SER A 137 2.37 10.89 -2.28
C SER A 137 3.03 9.73 -3.03
N GLY A 138 2.94 9.80 -4.37
CA GLY A 138 3.53 8.82 -5.27
C GLY A 138 5.04 8.93 -5.47
N HIS A 139 5.68 9.95 -4.89
CA HIS A 139 7.12 10.16 -5.00
C HIS A 139 7.87 9.40 -3.91
N THR A 140 8.84 8.59 -4.32
CA THR A 140 9.77 7.92 -3.41
C THR A 140 11.19 8.06 -3.93
N LEU A 141 12.18 7.96 -3.04
CA LEU A 141 13.57 7.94 -3.45
C LEU A 141 13.87 6.62 -4.17
N ALA A 142 14.55 6.68 -5.31
CA ALA A 142 14.84 5.55 -6.17
C ALA A 142 16.01 4.65 -5.69
N PHE A 143 16.39 4.72 -4.41
CA PHE A 143 17.53 3.96 -3.88
C PHE A 143 17.19 2.48 -3.59
N GLY A 144 15.91 2.17 -3.40
CA GLY A 144 15.44 0.81 -3.13
C GLY A 144 15.26 -0.02 -4.40
N SER A 145 15.07 -1.32 -4.23
CA SER A 145 14.65 -2.21 -5.31
C SER A 145 13.21 -1.89 -5.75
N LEU A 146 12.78 -2.43 -6.90
CA LEU A 146 11.37 -2.32 -7.33
C LEU A 146 10.43 -2.83 -6.22
N ALA A 147 10.78 -3.95 -5.59
CA ALA A 147 9.98 -4.54 -4.51
C ALA A 147 9.88 -3.60 -3.31
N GLU A 148 10.97 -2.94 -2.91
CA GLU A 148 11.00 -1.98 -1.81
C GLU A 148 10.20 -0.71 -2.14
N ASN A 149 10.50 -0.08 -3.28
CA ASN A 149 9.86 1.18 -3.68
C ASN A 149 8.36 1.01 -3.88
N THR A 150 7.92 -0.05 -4.56
CA THR A 150 6.50 -0.25 -4.85
C THR A 150 5.72 -0.77 -3.64
N SER A 151 6.34 -1.54 -2.73
CA SER A 151 5.70 -1.90 -1.45
C SER A 151 5.58 -0.71 -0.51
N HIS A 152 6.57 0.18 -0.49
CA HIS A 152 6.51 1.45 0.23
C HIS A 152 5.34 2.32 -0.26
N LEU A 153 5.24 2.51 -1.58
CA LEU A 153 4.14 3.27 -2.19
C LEU A 153 2.78 2.58 -1.99
N ALA A 154 2.72 1.24 -2.00
CA ALA A 154 1.51 0.50 -1.65
C ALA A 154 1.07 0.77 -0.20
N ALA A 155 2.01 0.79 0.75
CA ALA A 155 1.72 1.12 2.14
C ALA A 155 1.23 2.58 2.29
N ARG A 156 1.84 3.53 1.57
CA ARG A 156 1.35 4.92 1.52
C ARG A 156 -0.05 5.04 0.93
N ALA A 157 -0.34 4.31 -0.14
CA ALA A 157 -1.67 4.28 -0.73
C ALA A 157 -2.71 3.81 0.28
N ILE A 158 -2.45 2.72 1.02
CA ILE A 158 -3.35 2.23 2.07
C ILE A 158 -3.49 3.25 3.21
N ALA A 159 -2.39 3.87 3.64
CA ALA A 159 -2.44 4.94 4.65
C ALA A 159 -3.28 6.13 4.19
N ALA A 160 -3.18 6.53 2.92
CA ALA A 160 -4.02 7.57 2.32
C ALA A 160 -5.51 7.19 2.31
N GLN A 161 -5.83 5.92 2.02
CA GLN A 161 -7.20 5.42 2.09
C GLN A 161 -7.75 5.44 3.52
N HIS A 162 -6.94 5.06 4.52
CA HIS A 162 -7.31 5.13 5.94
C HIS A 162 -7.60 6.57 6.38
N ARG A 163 -6.72 7.49 6.00
CA ARG A 163 -6.88 8.91 6.29
C ARG A 163 -8.17 9.49 5.71
N ARG A 164 -8.54 9.06 4.50
CA ARG A 164 -9.78 9.47 3.82
C ARG A 164 -11.02 8.77 4.38
N GLY A 165 -10.86 7.82 5.29
CA GLY A 165 -11.95 7.00 5.84
C GLY A 165 -12.52 5.98 4.86
N LEU A 166 -11.84 5.75 3.73
CA LEU A 166 -12.21 4.77 2.71
C LEU A 166 -11.78 3.37 3.14
N ALA A 167 -10.57 3.23 3.68
CA ALA A 167 -10.14 2.03 4.38
C ALA A 167 -10.48 2.12 5.86
N ARG A 168 -10.84 0.98 6.47
CA ARG A 168 -11.31 0.90 7.85
C ARG A 168 -10.56 -0.18 8.62
N ARG A 169 -10.55 -0.05 9.94
CA ARG A 169 -10.06 -1.07 10.84
C ARG A 169 -11.12 -2.15 11.03
N THR A 170 -10.74 -3.39 10.75
CA THR A 170 -11.54 -4.61 10.81
C THR A 170 -11.00 -5.62 11.82
N MET A 171 -9.88 -5.32 12.48
CA MET A 171 -9.31 -6.15 13.54
C MET A 171 -9.47 -5.52 14.93
N GLY A 172 -9.53 -6.35 15.96
CA GLY A 172 -9.66 -5.99 17.37
C GLY A 172 -11.09 -6.02 17.89
N SER A 173 -11.22 -6.07 19.21
CA SER A 173 -12.53 -6.24 19.90
C SER A 173 -13.56 -5.15 19.59
N SER A 174 -13.12 -3.93 19.26
CA SER A 174 -14.00 -2.82 18.88
C SER A 174 -14.50 -2.87 17.44
N ALA A 175 -13.90 -3.71 16.58
CA ALA A 175 -14.21 -3.81 15.16
C ALA A 175 -14.84 -5.16 14.75
N LEU A 176 -15.25 -5.99 15.72
CA LEU A 176 -15.75 -7.36 15.48
C LEU A 176 -17.00 -7.43 14.59
N CYS A 177 -17.97 -6.55 14.84
CA CYS A 177 -19.27 -6.59 14.16
C CYS A 177 -19.39 -5.51 13.08
N ARG A 178 -18.58 -4.45 13.16
CA ARG A 178 -18.63 -3.30 12.26
C ARG A 178 -17.23 -2.74 12.08
N PRO A 179 -16.84 -2.36 10.86
CA PRO A 179 -15.57 -1.72 10.62
C PRO A 179 -15.55 -0.33 11.26
N VAL A 180 -14.42 0.02 11.88
CA VAL A 180 -14.22 1.31 12.57
C VAL A 180 -13.33 2.20 11.71
N ILE A 181 -13.67 3.49 11.61
CA ILE A 181 -12.80 4.46 10.95
C ILE A 181 -11.55 4.65 11.82
N GLU A 182 -10.39 4.32 11.25
CA GLU A 182 -9.08 4.47 11.87
C GLU A 182 -8.23 5.31 10.91
N PRO A 183 -7.99 6.59 11.19
CA PRO A 183 -7.25 7.46 10.26
C PRO A 183 -5.78 7.09 10.08
N MET A 184 -5.19 6.43 11.08
CA MET A 184 -3.80 5.98 11.06
C MET A 184 -3.72 4.54 10.56
N LEU A 185 -2.65 4.18 9.85
CA LEU A 185 -2.50 2.85 9.26
C LEU A 185 -2.33 1.76 10.35
N PRO A 186 -3.29 0.81 10.52
CA PRO A 186 -3.08 -0.35 11.37
C PRO A 186 -2.27 -1.40 10.59
N LYS A 187 -0.94 -1.33 10.64
CA LYS A 187 -0.04 -2.17 9.83
C LYS A 187 -0.26 -3.66 10.05
N SER A 188 -0.48 -4.08 11.29
CA SER A 188 -0.72 -5.47 11.66
C SER A 188 -1.98 -6.08 11.02
N GLN A 189 -2.92 -5.25 10.58
CA GLN A 189 -4.12 -5.69 9.86
C GLN A 189 -3.81 -6.19 8.45
N TYR A 190 -2.71 -5.76 7.86
CA TYR A 190 -2.43 -5.97 6.44
C TYR A 190 -1.23 -6.89 6.22
N LYS A 191 -1.38 -7.78 5.25
CA LYS A 191 -0.26 -8.48 4.60
C LYS A 191 -0.34 -8.26 3.10
N MET A 192 0.80 -8.29 2.44
CA MET A 192 0.91 -8.13 1.00
C MET A 192 1.51 -9.40 0.42
N SER A 193 1.06 -9.77 -0.78
CA SER A 193 1.76 -10.76 -1.60
C SER A 193 1.92 -10.20 -2.99
N MET A 194 3.15 -10.16 -3.49
CA MET A 194 3.40 -9.70 -4.86
C MET A 194 2.77 -10.67 -5.86
N PHE A 195 2.04 -10.17 -6.86
CA PHE A 195 1.43 -10.96 -7.93
C PHE A 195 2.14 -10.75 -9.27
N PHE A 196 2.57 -9.52 -9.55
CA PHE A 196 3.36 -9.13 -10.72
C PHE A 196 4.54 -8.27 -10.26
N PRO A 197 5.76 -8.45 -10.81
CA PRO A 197 6.09 -9.23 -12.01
C PRO A 197 6.35 -10.72 -11.78
N VAL A 198 6.84 -11.12 -10.60
CA VAL A 198 7.00 -12.53 -10.24
C VAL A 198 6.16 -12.85 -8.99
N PRO A 199 5.15 -13.72 -9.07
CA PRO A 199 4.20 -13.94 -7.99
C PRO A 199 4.85 -14.61 -6.77
N GLU A 200 4.53 -14.09 -5.59
CA GLU A 200 4.79 -14.68 -4.28
C GLU A 200 3.69 -15.72 -3.99
N THR A 201 3.98 -17.00 -4.26
CA THR A 201 2.99 -18.08 -4.21
C THR A 201 2.92 -18.82 -2.89
N GLU A 202 4.01 -18.82 -2.12
CA GLU A 202 4.14 -19.64 -0.90
C GLU A 202 4.04 -18.82 0.40
N SER A 203 4.08 -17.49 0.30
CA SER A 203 4.13 -16.60 1.46
C SER A 203 3.37 -15.30 1.20
N ALA A 204 3.17 -14.57 2.29
CA ALA A 204 2.77 -13.17 2.28
C ALA A 204 3.59 -12.44 3.34
N HIS A 205 4.07 -11.25 3.02
CA HIS A 205 4.91 -10.44 3.89
C HIS A 205 4.09 -9.37 4.60
N VAL A 206 4.57 -8.92 5.76
CA VAL A 206 3.95 -7.80 6.50
C VAL A 206 4.44 -6.45 5.96
N ILE A 207 3.69 -5.39 6.24
CA ILE A 207 4.14 -4.03 5.92
C ILE A 207 5.45 -3.74 6.63
N GLY A 208 6.47 -3.37 5.88
CA GLY A 208 7.80 -3.01 6.39
C GLY A 208 8.76 -4.18 6.62
N GLU A 209 8.42 -5.39 6.18
CA GLU A 209 9.34 -6.52 6.20
C GLU A 209 10.44 -6.37 5.14
N SER A 210 11.70 -6.58 5.54
CA SER A 210 12.86 -6.47 4.64
C SER A 210 12.65 -7.28 3.35
N THR A 211 12.74 -6.58 2.21
CA THR A 211 12.58 -7.14 0.87
C THR A 211 13.61 -8.20 0.54
N MET A 212 14.76 -8.20 1.23
CA MET A 212 15.77 -9.26 1.14
C MET A 212 15.23 -10.65 1.49
N LYS A 213 14.13 -10.72 2.25
CA LYS A 213 13.48 -11.99 2.61
C LYS A 213 12.48 -12.52 1.60
N TRP A 214 11.91 -11.66 0.75
CA TRP A 214 10.74 -12.02 -0.03
C TRP A 214 10.72 -11.49 -1.48
N GLY A 215 11.40 -10.37 -1.76
CA GLY A 215 11.10 -9.52 -2.93
C GLY A 215 12.26 -9.24 -3.89
N GLU A 216 13.52 -9.24 -3.45
CA GLU A 216 14.64 -8.76 -4.30
C GLU A 216 14.82 -9.52 -5.63
N TRP A 217 14.55 -10.82 -5.63
CA TRP A 217 14.63 -11.66 -6.84
C TRP A 217 13.35 -11.63 -7.71
N ARG A 218 12.34 -10.86 -7.31
CA ARG A 218 11.03 -10.80 -7.97
C ARG A 218 10.92 -9.61 -8.92
N THR A 219 12.01 -9.24 -9.56
CA THR A 219 12.09 -8.11 -10.48
C THR A 219 12.49 -8.61 -11.87
N ILE A 220 11.83 -8.13 -12.93
CA ILE A 220 12.14 -8.49 -14.31
C ILE A 220 12.50 -7.20 -15.08
N PRO A 221 13.78 -6.98 -15.41
CA PRO A 221 14.21 -5.80 -16.15
C PRO A 221 13.49 -5.68 -17.50
N GLY A 222 13.05 -4.47 -17.87
CA GLY A 222 12.45 -4.17 -19.17
C GLY A 222 10.98 -4.58 -19.35
N ALA A 223 10.54 -5.73 -18.81
CA ALA A 223 9.17 -6.23 -19.00
C ALA A 223 8.30 -6.15 -17.73
N GLY A 224 8.89 -6.09 -16.53
CA GLY A 224 8.21 -6.17 -15.24
C GLY A 224 8.62 -5.05 -14.29
N GLU A 225 8.41 -3.81 -14.73
CA GLU A 225 8.80 -2.59 -14.00
C GLU A 225 7.60 -1.85 -13.36
N ASP A 226 6.41 -2.44 -13.47
CA ASP A 226 5.23 -2.08 -12.68
C ASP A 226 4.97 -3.23 -11.68
N ALA A 227 4.21 -2.98 -10.62
CA ALA A 227 3.97 -3.97 -9.56
C ALA A 227 2.48 -4.15 -9.26
N LEU A 228 2.05 -5.40 -9.09
CA LEU A 228 0.71 -5.74 -8.60
C LEU A 228 0.86 -6.50 -7.30
N TYR A 229 0.13 -6.05 -6.27
CA TYR A 229 0.08 -6.70 -4.97
C TYR A 229 -1.35 -7.13 -4.69
N ILE A 230 -1.51 -8.34 -4.14
CA ILE A 230 -2.73 -8.76 -3.46
C ILE A 230 -2.60 -8.33 -2.02
N LEU A 231 -3.59 -7.57 -1.54
CA LEU A 231 -3.65 -7.09 -0.18
C LEU A 231 -4.56 -8.00 0.65
N TRP A 232 -3.95 -8.72 1.60
CA TRP A 232 -4.66 -9.52 2.58
C TRP A 232 -4.99 -8.66 3.78
N ARG A 233 -6.25 -8.67 4.19
CA ARG A 233 -6.72 -7.91 5.35
C ARG A 233 -7.27 -8.85 6.41
N TRP A 234 -6.77 -8.71 7.63
CA TRP A 234 -7.28 -9.38 8.81
C TRP A 234 -8.67 -8.85 9.16
N GLN A 235 -9.65 -9.74 9.26
CA GLN A 235 -11.01 -9.41 9.66
C GLN A 235 -11.38 -10.25 10.87
N ASP A 236 -11.62 -9.60 12.00
CA ASP A 236 -12.22 -10.26 13.16
C ASP A 236 -13.73 -10.16 13.04
N CYS A 237 -14.41 -11.31 13.06
CA CYS A 237 -15.84 -11.38 12.81
C CYS A 237 -16.62 -11.77 14.06
N CYS A 238 -17.74 -11.09 14.29
CA CYS A 238 -18.74 -11.50 15.26
C CYS A 238 -19.41 -12.79 14.78
N ASN A 239 -19.22 -13.89 15.51
CA ASN A 239 -20.06 -15.07 15.34
C ASN A 239 -21.45 -14.75 15.90
N SER A 240 -22.38 -14.32 15.07
CA SER A 240 -23.81 -14.32 15.44
C SER A 240 -24.34 -15.75 15.32
N GLY A 241 -23.90 -16.61 16.23
CA GLY A 241 -24.60 -17.87 16.50
C GLY A 241 -25.89 -17.55 17.23
N GLY A 242 -27.00 -17.50 16.51
CA GLY A 242 -28.36 -17.28 17.01
C GLY A 242 -29.37 -17.26 15.90
#